data_AF-A0A367IDJ0-F1
#
_entry.id   AF-A0A367IDJ0-F1
#
_cell.length_a   1.000
_cell.length_b   1.000
_cell.length_c   1.000
_cell.angle_alpha   90.00
_cell.angle_beta   90.00
_cell.angle_gamma   90.00
#
_symmetry.space_group_name_H-M   'P 1'
#
loop_
_entity.id
_entity.type
_entity.pdbx_description
1 polymer ?
#
loop_
_entity_poly.entity_id
_entity_poly.type
_entity_poly.pdbx_seq_one_letter_code
_entity_poly.pdbx_strand_id
1 'polypeptide(L)' 'MIASSVQAEDNASTEAAYKNLGAGIALGLAGIGTGLSQGPIGAAAVGMIAEDSSKFVNGLIFTALPETIVLFGFLSIFLL' A
#
# COMPACT_ATOMS: atom_id res chain seq x y z
N MET A 1 15.33 -40.43 -12.69
CA MET A 1 14.49 -39.98 -11.55
C MET A 1 15.20 -39.01 -10.62
N ILE A 2 16.54 -38.99 -10.50
CA ILE A 2 17.29 -38.03 -9.66
C ILE A 2 17.43 -36.63 -10.33
N ALA A 3 17.45 -36.55 -11.66
CA ALA A 3 17.52 -35.27 -12.37
C ALA A 3 16.25 -34.41 -12.23
N SER A 4 15.08 -35.03 -12.11
CA SER A 4 13.80 -34.31 -11.95
C SER A 4 13.61 -33.71 -10.56
N SER A 5 14.23 -34.28 -9.52
CA SER A 5 14.15 -33.76 -8.15
C SER A 5 15.03 -32.54 -7.93
N VAL A 6 16.20 -32.46 -8.59
CA VAL A 6 17.12 -31.31 -8.46
C VAL A 6 16.57 -30.06 -9.16
N GLN A 7 15.82 -30.21 -10.25
CA GLN A 7 15.22 -29.08 -10.97
C GLN A 7 13.99 -28.48 -10.26
N ALA A 8 13.37 -29.21 -9.33
CA ALA A 8 12.13 -28.79 -8.67
C ALA A 8 12.37 -27.80 -7.51
N GLU A 9 13.48 -27.94 -6.78
CA GLU A 9 13.83 -27.02 -5.67
C GLU A 9 14.23 -25.62 -6.15
N ASP A 10 14.91 -25.52 -7.30
CA ASP A 10 15.40 -24.24 -7.87
C ASP A 10 14.26 -23.36 -8.43
N ASN A 11 13.18 -24.00 -8.91
CA ASN A 11 11.99 -23.29 -9.39
C ASN A 11 11.16 -22.73 -8.23
N ALA A 12 11.03 -23.45 -7.12
CA ALA A 12 10.19 -23.02 -5.99
C ALA A 12 10.73 -21.75 -5.29
N SER A 13 12.06 -21.66 -5.13
CA SER A 13 12.72 -20.48 -4.56
C SER A 13 12.60 -19.26 -5.49
N THR A 14 12.74 -19.48 -6.80
CA THR A 14 12.61 -18.45 -7.84
C THR A 14 11.17 -17.92 -7.93
N GLU A 15 10.16 -18.80 -7.89
CA GLU A 15 8.75 -18.40 -7.85
C GLU A 15 8.41 -17.56 -6.62
N ALA A 16 8.88 -17.97 -5.44
CA ALA A 16 8.71 -17.21 -4.20
C ALA A 16 9.39 -15.84 -4.26
N ALA A 17 10.58 -15.75 -4.86
CA ALA A 17 11.29 -14.49 -5.03
C ALA A 17 10.50 -13.49 -5.90
N TYR A 18 9.93 -13.94 -7.03
CA TYR A 18 9.12 -13.07 -7.89
C TYR A 18 7.81 -12.64 -7.24
N LYS A 19 7.16 -13.52 -6.48
CA LYS A 19 5.95 -13.18 -5.69
C LYS A 19 6.22 -12.09 -4.67
N ASN A 20 7.27 -12.25 -3.87
CA ASN A 20 7.67 -11.28 -2.85
C ASN A 20 8.08 -9.94 -3.47
N LEU A 21 8.79 -9.97 -4.60
CA LEU A 21 9.15 -8.76 -5.33
C LEU A 21 7.90 -8.04 -5.86
N GLY A 22 6.94 -8.79 -6.43
CA GLY A 22 5.66 -8.25 -6.90
C GLY A 22 4.85 -7.60 -5.77
N ALA A 23 4.75 -8.25 -4.62
CA ALA A 23 4.09 -7.70 -3.43
C ALA A 23 4.76 -6.42 -2.92
N GLY A 24 6.09 -6.40 -2.88
CA GLY A 24 6.86 -5.21 -2.48
C GLY A 24 6.65 -4.03 -3.42
N ILE A 25 6.64 -4.27 -4.74
CA ILE A 25 6.36 -3.23 -5.74
C ILE A 25 4.93 -2.71 -5.61
N ALA A 26 3.94 -3.60 -5.44
CA ALA A 26 2.54 -3.21 -5.27
C ALA A 26 2.34 -2.33 -4.03
N LEU A 27 2.88 -2.70 -2.87
CA LEU A 27 2.83 -1.85 -1.67
C LEU A 27 3.59 -0.53 -1.89
N GLY A 28 4.79 -0.57 -2.47
CA GLY A 28 5.61 0.62 -2.69
C GLY A 28 4.92 1.67 -3.56
N LEU A 29 4.35 1.25 -4.70
CA LEU A 29 3.63 2.14 -5.61
C LEU A 29 2.32 2.66 -4.99
N ALA A 30 1.58 1.82 -4.29
CA ALA A 30 0.37 2.24 -3.58
C ALA A 30 0.69 3.26 -2.47
N GLY A 31 1.79 3.07 -1.74
CA GLY A 31 2.27 4.01 -0.73
C GLY A 31 2.65 5.38 -1.32
N ILE A 32 3.33 5.40 -2.47
CA ILE A 32 3.66 6.66 -3.17
C ILE A 32 2.39 7.39 -3.60
N GLY A 33 1.43 6.71 -4.24
CA GLY A 33 0.16 7.32 -4.65
C GLY A 33 -0.67 7.84 -3.47
N THR A 34 -0.66 7.10 -2.35
CA THR A 34 -1.35 7.50 -1.11
C THR A 34 -0.71 8.76 -0.53
N GLY A 35 0.61 8.79 -0.35
CA GLY A 35 1.30 9.96 0.21
C GLY A 35 1.11 11.23 -0.64
N LEU A 36 1.18 11.09 -1.98
CA LEU A 36 0.98 12.21 -2.91
C LEU A 36 -0.43 12.81 -2.85
N SER A 37 -1.45 11.99 -2.61
CA SER A 37 -2.83 12.47 -2.46
C SER A 37 -3.12 12.98 -1.05
N GLN A 38 -2.55 12.36 -0.02
CA GLN A 38 -2.81 12.69 1.37
C GLN A 38 -2.17 14.02 1.81
N GLY A 39 -1.00 14.38 1.27
CA GLY A 39 -0.34 15.67 1.54
C GLY A 39 -1.26 16.89 1.34
N PRO A 40 -1.80 17.13 0.13
CA PRO A 40 -2.71 18.25 -0.12
C PRO A 40 -4.05 18.13 0.64
N ILE A 41 -4.57 16.92 0.83
CA ILE A 41 -5.83 16.70 1.58
C ILE A 41 -5.63 17.09 3.06
N GLY A 42 -4.52 16.70 3.68
CA GLY A 42 -4.18 17.06 5.06
C GLY A 42 -4.02 18.57 5.22
N ALA A 43 -3.36 19.24 4.27
CA ALA A 43 -3.23 20.70 4.28
C ALA A 43 -4.61 21.40 4.22
N ALA A 44 -5.51 20.91 3.36
CA ALA A 44 -6.88 21.42 3.27
C ALA A 44 -7.70 21.13 4.54
N ALA A 45 -7.54 19.96 5.15
CA ALA A 45 -8.20 19.60 6.39
C ALA A 45 -7.77 20.50 7.56
N VAL A 46 -6.48 20.80 7.68
CA VAL A 46 -5.98 21.75 8.69
C VAL A 46 -6.54 23.15 8.47
N GLY A 47 -6.62 23.61 7.21
CA GLY A 47 -7.27 24.90 6.87
C GLY A 47 -8.74 24.93 7.27
N MET A 48 -9.48 23.86 7.02
CA MET A 48 -10.89 23.72 7.44
C MET A 48 -11.05 23.78 8.95
N ILE A 49 -10.17 23.13 9.71
CA ILE A 49 -10.18 23.11 11.18
C ILE A 49 -9.82 24.49 11.75
N ALA A 50 -8.92 25.23 11.10
CA ALA A 50 -8.55 26.57 11.49
C ALA A 50 -9.71 27.58 11.33
N GLU A 51 -10.57 27.38 10.32
CA GLU A 51 -11.77 28.19 10.12
C GLU A 51 -12.90 27.81 11.10
N ASP A 52 -13.10 26.51 11.32
CA ASP A 52 -14.12 26.00 12.24
C ASP A 52 -13.68 24.69 12.90
N SER A 53 -13.35 24.80 14.19
CA SER A 53 -12.89 23.66 15.01
C SER A 53 -13.91 22.53 15.13
N SER A 54 -15.21 22.79 14.93
CA SER A 54 -16.23 21.74 14.96
C SER A 54 -16.10 20.76 13.78
N LYS A 55 -15.38 21.17 12.72
CA LYS A 55 -15.16 20.36 11.51
C LYS A 55 -13.98 19.38 11.63
N PHE A 56 -13.37 19.24 12.81
CA PHE A 56 -12.28 18.29 13.07
C PHE A 56 -12.57 16.88 12.54
N VAL A 57 -13.76 16.34 12.85
CA VAL A 57 -14.13 14.98 12.43
C VAL A 57 -14.21 14.86 10.90
N ASN A 58 -14.75 15.87 10.22
CA ASN A 58 -14.81 15.88 8.76
C ASN A 58 -13.41 15.97 8.14
N GLY A 59 -12.53 16.83 8.68
CA GLY A 59 -11.14 16.91 8.25
C GLY A 59 -10.38 15.59 8.44
N LEU A 60 -10.64 14.89 9.55
CA LEU A 60 -10.07 13.57 9.82
C LEU A 60 -10.54 12.52 8.80
N ILE A 61 -11.85 12.48 8.52
CA ILE A 61 -12.42 11.54 7.54
C ILE A 61 -11.80 11.78 6.16
N PHE A 62 -11.73 13.03 5.69
CA PHE A 62 -11.15 13.34 4.39
C PHE A 62 -9.67 12.93 4.32
N THR A 63 -8.89 13.18 5.37
CA THR A 63 -7.48 12.80 5.43
C THR A 63 -7.27 11.28 5.47
N ALA A 64 -8.26 10.52 5.94
CA ALA A 64 -8.20 9.05 6.00
C ALA A 64 -8.65 8.35 4.70
N LEU A 65 -9.36 9.02 3.79
CA LEU A 65 -9.82 8.41 2.54
C LEU A 65 -8.67 7.85 1.67
N PRO A 66 -7.55 8.57 1.46
CA PRO A 66 -6.41 8.06 0.71
C PRO A 66 -5.80 6.79 1.28
N GLU A 67 -5.88 6.59 2.61
CA GLU A 67 -5.30 5.44 3.31
C GLU A 67 -5.84 4.09 2.79
N THR A 68 -7.04 4.09 2.20
CA THR A 68 -7.62 2.90 1.55
C THR A 68 -6.77 2.40 0.38
N ILE A 69 -6.09 3.29 -0.34
CA ILE A 69 -5.24 2.95 -1.50
C ILE A 69 -4.02 2.16 -1.03
N VAL A 70 -3.33 2.62 0.03
CA VAL A 70 -2.18 1.89 0.57
C VAL A 70 -2.61 0.56 1.20
N LEU A 71 -3.81 0.48 1.78
CA LEU A 71 -4.34 -0.78 2.31
C LEU A 71 -4.56 -1.83 1.21
N PHE A 72 -4.98 -1.44 0.00
CA PHE A 72 -5.05 -2.37 -1.13
C PHE A 72 -3.67 -2.83 -1.59
N GLY A 73 -2.65 -1.96 -1.57
CA GLY A 73 -1.27 -2.35 -1.82
C GLY A 73 -0.72 -3.29 -0.74
N PHE A 74 -1.03 -3.02 0.52
CA PHE A 74 -0.64 -3.85 1.67
C PHE A 74 -1.28 -5.24 1.60
N LEU A 75 -2.52 -5.34 1.14
CA LEU A 75 -3.21 -6.62 0.93
C LEU A 75 -2.42 -7.56 0.01
N SER A 76 -1.67 -7.04 -0.96
CA SER A 76 -0.87 -7.86 -1.88
C SER A 76 0.19 -8.72 -1.18
N ILE A 77 0.69 -8.30 -0.01
CA ILE A 77 1.67 -9.06 0.79
C ILE A 77 1.07 -10.35 1.36
N PHE A 78 -0.25 -10.37 1.59
CA PHE A 78 -0.92 -11.56 2.12
C PHE A 78 -1.44 -12.49 1.01
N LEU A 79 -1.61 -11.97 -0.21
CA LEU A 79 -2.22 -12.70 -1.30
C LEU A 79 -1.22 -13.30 -2.29
N LEU A 80 0.00 -12.76 -2.39
CA LEU A 80 1.06 -13.23 -3.30
C LEU A 80 2.09 -14.09 -2.56
#